data_AF-A0A0H3KN86-F1
#
_entry.id   AF-A0A0H3KN86-F1
#
_cell.length_a   1.000
_cell.length_b   1.000
_cell.length_c   1.000
_cell.angle_alpha   90.00
_cell.angle_beta   90.00
_cell.angle_gamma   90.00
#
_symmetry.space_group_name_H-M   'P 1'
#
loop_
_entity.id
_entity.type
_entity.pdbx_description
1 polymer ?
#
loop_
_entity_poly.entity_id
_entity_poly.type
_entity_poly.pdbx_seq_one_letter_code
_entity_poly.pdbx_strand_id
1 'polypeptide(L)'
;MAMKKTDLEKNKALKLTHAMKQSSSARFGKGAEEAAKLDRRAQRKLDQELGLVPFACKLNAELVEQLKARAATHPNGMTGLLSELLVNALAQRDA
;
A
#
# COMPACT_ATOMS: atom_id res chain seq x y z
N MET A 1 -14.18 -46.92 -20.02
CA MET A 1 -15.54 -46.93 -20.63
C MET A 1 -15.65 -45.68 -21.49
N ALA A 2 -15.77 -45.83 -22.81
CA ALA A 2 -15.81 -44.71 -23.75
C ALA A 2 -17.11 -43.92 -23.56
N MET A 3 -16.99 -42.63 -23.22
CA MET A 3 -18.14 -41.73 -23.06
C MET A 3 -18.93 -41.67 -24.37
N LYS A 4 -20.24 -41.94 -24.30
CA LYS A 4 -21.13 -41.82 -25.46
C LYS A 4 -21.15 -40.35 -25.90
N LYS A 5 -21.28 -40.08 -27.20
CA LYS A 5 -21.25 -38.71 -27.76
C LYS A 5 -22.25 -37.77 -27.05
N THR A 6 -23.39 -38.32 -26.64
CA THR A 6 -24.44 -37.63 -25.86
C THR A 6 -23.98 -37.19 -24.47
N ASP A 7 -23.13 -37.96 -23.80
CA ASP A 7 -22.62 -37.63 -22.47
C ASP A 7 -21.56 -36.53 -22.55
N LEU A 8 -20.84 -36.46 -23.68
CA LEU A 8 -19.89 -35.39 -23.96
C LEU A 8 -20.62 -34.05 -24.17
N GLU A 9 -21.73 -34.05 -24.88
CA GLU A 9 -22.58 -32.87 -25.09
C GLU A 9 -23.22 -32.38 -23.78
N LYS A 10 -23.71 -33.29 -22.94
CA LYS A 10 -24.20 -32.95 -21.59
C LYS A 10 -23.12 -32.31 -20.73
N ASN A 11 -21.91 -32.86 -20.74
CA ASN A 11 -20.77 -32.28 -20.00
C ASN A 11 -20.39 -30.89 -20.52
N LYS A 12 -20.48 -30.64 -21.83
CA LYS A 12 -20.25 -29.32 -22.41
C LYS A 12 -21.30 -28.30 -21.96
N ALA A 13 -22.58 -28.69 -21.98
CA ALA A 13 -23.67 -27.85 -21.49
C ALA A 13 -23.51 -27.52 -19.99
N LEU A 14 -23.12 -28.51 -19.18
CA LEU A 14 -22.83 -28.30 -17.75
C LEU A 14 -21.65 -27.33 -17.55
N LYS A 15 -20.57 -27.45 -18.32
CA LYS A 15 -19.44 -26.52 -18.24
C LYS A 15 -19.83 -25.09 -18.61
N LEU A 16 -20.64 -24.89 -19.64
CA LEU A 16 -21.12 -23.57 -20.06
C LEU A 16 -22.01 -22.92 -18.99
N THR A 17 -22.92 -23.69 -18.39
CA THR A 17 -23.78 -23.18 -17.31
C THR A 17 -23.00 -22.85 -16.03
N HIS A 18 -21.97 -23.64 -15.69
CA HIS A 18 -21.06 -23.31 -14.60
C HIS A 18 -20.25 -22.04 -14.89
N ALA A 19 -19.74 -21.86 -16.11
CA ALA A 19 -19.00 -20.66 -16.50
C ALA A 19 -19.88 -19.40 -16.43
N MET A 20 -21.13 -19.46 -16.90
CA MET A 20 -22.08 -18.34 -16.77
C MET A 20 -22.45 -18.03 -15.31
N LYS A 21 -22.53 -19.03 -14.43
CA LYS A 21 -22.79 -18.81 -13.00
C LYS A 21 -21.57 -18.24 -12.25
N GLN A 22 -20.36 -18.47 -12.73
CA GLN A 22 -19.13 -17.95 -12.11
C GLN A 22 -18.79 -16.51 -12.52
N SER A 23 -19.32 -16.01 -13.65
CA SER A 23 -19.01 -14.65 -14.14
C SER A 23 -19.63 -13.51 -13.33
N SER A 24 -20.58 -13.78 -12.42
CA SER A 24 -21.20 -12.75 -11.57
C SER A 24 -20.57 -12.59 -10.19
N SER A 25 -19.55 -13.38 -9.83
CA SER A 25 -18.79 -13.11 -8.60
C SER A 25 -17.63 -12.17 -8.89
N ALA A 26 -17.94 -10.88 -9.05
CA ALA A 26 -16.98 -9.82 -8.81
C ALA A 26 -16.59 -9.87 -7.33
N ARG A 27 -15.66 -10.78 -7.02
CA ARG A 27 -15.08 -10.92 -5.69
C ARG A 27 -14.48 -9.57 -5.32
N PHE A 28 -15.11 -8.94 -4.33
CA PHE A 28 -14.64 -7.75 -3.62
C PHE A 28 -13.11 -7.71 -3.55
N GLY A 29 -12.49 -6.67 -4.09
CA GLY A 29 -11.03 -6.47 -4.00
C GLY A 29 -10.36 -5.77 -5.18
N LYS A 30 -10.97 -5.77 -6.38
CA LYS A 30 -10.37 -5.17 -7.59
C LYS A 30 -10.27 -3.64 -7.61
N GLY A 31 -10.74 -2.95 -6.56
CA GLY A 31 -10.47 -1.53 -6.34
C GLY A 31 -9.09 -1.26 -5.71
N ALA A 32 -8.33 -2.29 -5.34
CA ALA A 32 -7.01 -2.13 -4.73
C ALA A 32 -5.84 -2.22 -5.74
N GLU A 33 -6.09 -2.57 -7.00
CA GLU A 33 -5.03 -2.89 -7.98
C GLU A 33 -4.59 -1.70 -8.85
N GLU A 34 -5.31 -0.57 -8.87
CA GLU A 34 -4.95 0.60 -9.68
C GLU A 34 -4.18 1.69 -8.89
N ALA A 35 -3.86 1.41 -7.63
CA ALA A 35 -2.99 2.22 -6.80
C ALA A 35 -1.72 1.44 -6.43
N ALA A 36 -1.05 0.86 -7.44
CA ALA A 36 0.33 0.38 -7.36
C ALA A 36 1.33 1.53 -7.11
N LYS A 37 1.10 2.32 -6.05
CA LYS A 37 2.17 2.89 -5.24
C LYS A 37 2.89 1.69 -4.63
N LEU A 38 4.08 1.41 -5.14
CA LEU A 38 5.16 0.61 -4.55
C LEU A 38 4.72 -0.31 -3.39
N ASP A 39 4.74 -1.62 -3.63
CA ASP A 39 4.44 -2.67 -2.64
C ASP A 39 4.87 -2.24 -1.23
N ARG A 40 3.89 -1.94 -0.35
CA ARG A 40 4.13 -1.36 0.99
C ARG A 40 5.09 -2.20 1.82
N ARG A 41 5.20 -3.49 1.51
CA ARG A 41 6.18 -4.40 2.14
C ARG A 41 7.60 -4.09 1.70
N ALA A 42 7.83 -3.83 0.42
CA ALA A 42 9.13 -3.43 -0.10
C ALA A 42 9.56 -2.08 0.49
N GLN A 43 8.62 -1.11 0.58
CA GLN A 43 8.90 0.18 1.21
C GLN A 43 9.31 0.03 2.68
N ARG A 44 8.61 -0.80 3.47
CA ARG A 44 8.99 -1.06 4.86
C ARG A 44 10.33 -1.76 5.00
N LYS A 45 10.72 -2.62 4.06
CA LYS A 45 12.05 -3.24 4.06
C LYS A 45 13.15 -2.21 3.84
N LEU A 46 12.95 -1.31 2.87
CA LEU A 46 13.88 -0.19 2.63
C LEU A 46 13.97 0.72 3.86
N ASP A 47 12.84 1.05 4.48
CA ASP A 47 12.83 1.86 5.69
C ASP A 47 13.58 1.14 6.84
N GLN A 48 13.40 -0.17 6.99
CA GLN A 48 14.13 -0.97 7.99
C GLN A 48 15.63 -1.05 7.71
N GLU A 49 16.03 -1.21 6.45
CA GLU A 49 17.43 -1.19 6.03
C GLU A 49 18.09 0.17 6.31
N LEU A 50 17.32 1.25 6.17
CA LEU A 50 17.72 2.61 6.52
C LEU A 50 17.57 2.94 8.02
N GLY A 51 17.12 1.98 8.84
CA GLY A 51 16.90 2.17 10.28
C GLY A 51 15.71 3.06 10.66
N LEU A 52 14.83 3.39 9.71
CA LEU A 52 13.63 4.19 9.93
C LEU A 52 12.57 3.37 10.66
N VAL A 53 12.15 3.86 11.82
CA VAL A 53 11.07 3.28 12.63
C VAL A 53 9.83 4.15 12.49
N PRO A 54 8.63 3.57 12.25
CA PRO A 54 7.39 4.34 12.24
C PRO A 54 7.10 4.87 13.65
N PHE A 55 7.18 6.18 13.83
CA PHE A 55 6.94 6.85 15.10
C PHE A 55 5.73 7.77 14.99
N ALA A 56 4.63 7.40 15.65
CA ALA A 56 3.37 8.14 15.58
C ALA A 56 3.24 9.10 16.77
N CYS A 57 3.48 10.40 16.53
CA CYS A 57 3.20 11.47 17.48
C CYS A 57 1.98 12.28 17.05
N LYS A 58 1.16 12.68 18.02
CA LYS A 58 0.10 13.66 17.80
C LYS A 58 0.72 15.05 17.83
N LEU A 59 0.54 15.81 16.76
CA LEU A 59 0.99 17.20 16.62
C LEU A 59 -0.22 18.12 16.40
N ASN A 60 -0.08 19.39 16.75
CA ASN A 60 -1.10 20.40 16.42
C ASN A 60 -1.22 20.55 14.89
N ALA A 61 -2.44 20.75 14.39
CA ALA A 61 -2.73 20.92 12.96
C ALA A 61 -1.92 22.05 12.32
N GLU A 62 -1.81 23.21 12.98
CA GLU A 62 -1.05 24.36 12.47
C GLU A 62 0.44 24.03 12.32
N LEU A 63 0.99 23.29 13.29
CA LEU A 63 2.39 22.84 13.26
C LEU A 63 2.62 21.87 12.10
N VAL A 64 1.67 20.96 11.86
CA VAL A 64 1.75 20.02 10.71
C VAL A 64 1.73 20.77 9.39
N GLU A 65 0.94 21.84 9.25
CA GLU A 65 0.93 22.67 8.04
C GLU A 65 2.27 23.39 7.81
N GLN A 66 2.84 23.96 8.86
CA GLN A 66 4.17 24.59 8.79
C GLN A 66 5.25 23.58 8.40
N LEU A 67 5.22 22.38 8.98
CA LEU A 67 6.15 21.31 8.63
C LEU A 67 5.98 20.87 7.16
N LYS A 68 4.74 20.77 6.67
CA LYS A 68 4.48 20.44 5.26
C LYS A 68 5.01 21.51 4.31
N ALA A 69 4.78 22.78 4.63
CA ALA A 69 5.27 23.90 3.83
C ALA A 69 6.81 23.91 3.74
N ARG A 70 7.49 23.65 4.87
CA ARG A 70 8.97 23.56 4.90
C ARG A 70 9.51 22.29 4.25
N ALA A 71 8.80 21.17 4.38
CA ALA A 71 9.23 19.91 3.77
C ALA A 71 9.12 19.94 2.24
N ALA A 72 8.25 20.79 1.67
CA ALA A 72 8.09 20.93 0.23
C ALA A 72 9.36 21.42 -0.48
N THR A 73 10.21 22.17 0.22
CA THR A 73 11.48 22.69 -0.30
C THR A 73 12.70 21.89 0.17
N HIS A 74 12.50 20.83 0.96
CA HIS A 74 13.59 20.09 1.59
C HIS A 74 14.05 18.90 0.74
N PRO A 75 15.36 18.72 0.47
CA PRO A 75 15.86 17.66 -0.42
C PRO A 75 15.57 16.24 0.10
N ASN A 76 15.54 16.08 1.42
CA ASN A 76 15.27 14.78 2.07
C ASN A 76 13.78 14.60 2.46
N GLY A 77 12.90 15.48 1.95
CA GLY A 77 11.48 15.49 2.27
C GLY A 77 11.16 15.69 3.75
N MET A 78 9.98 15.24 4.18
CA MET A 78 9.48 15.42 5.55
C MET A 78 10.33 14.72 6.60
N THR A 79 10.73 13.46 6.36
CA THR A 79 11.48 12.67 7.35
C THR A 79 12.86 13.25 7.60
N GLY A 80 13.55 13.73 6.56
CA GLY A 80 14.85 14.40 6.72
C GLY A 80 14.73 15.72 7.48
N LEU A 81 13.75 16.56 7.13
CA LEU A 81 13.50 17.82 7.84
C LEU A 81 13.24 17.58 9.33
N LEU A 82 12.41 16.59 9.66
CA LEU A 82 12.11 16.24 11.05
C LEU A 82 13.36 15.75 11.79
N SER A 83 14.21 14.95 11.13
CA SER A 83 15.44 14.45 11.73
C SER A 83 16.40 15.60 12.09
N GLU A 84 16.61 16.54 11.16
CA GLU A 84 17.46 17.72 11.40
C GLU A 84 16.90 18.61 12.53
N LEU A 85 15.60 18.89 12.52
CA LEU A 85 14.95 19.69 13.56
C LEU A 85 15.07 19.04 14.94
N LEU A 86 14.87 17.72 15.03
CA LEU A 86 14.95 16.99 16.30
C LEU A 86 16.39 16.92 16.83
N VAL A 87 17.37 16.63 15.97
CA VAL A 87 18.79 16.61 16.37
C VAL A 87 19.24 17.98 16.87
N ASN A 88 18.91 19.05 16.15
CA ASN A 88 19.27 20.41 16.55
C ASN A 88 18.59 20.81 17.86
N ALA A 89 17.31 20.47 18.05
CA ALA A 89 16.58 20.79 19.27
C ALA A 89 17.14 20.03 20.50
N LEU A 90 17.54 18.76 20.33
CA LEU A 90 18.19 17.99 21.39
C LEU A 90 19.57 18.57 21.72
N ALA A 91 20.38 18.87 20.71
CA ALA A 91 21.70 19.48 20.90
C ALA A 91 21.63 20.85 21.61
N GLN A 92 20.62 21.68 21.29
CA GLN A 92 20.42 22.97 21.97
C GLN A 92 19.94 22.84 23.42
N ARG A 93 19.26 21.74 23.75
CA ARG A 93 18.72 21.50 25.10
C ARG A 93 19.77 20.90 26.03
N ASP A 94 20.68 20.09 25.48
CA ASP A 94 21.74 19.42 26.23
C ASP A 94 23.04 20.24 26.34
N ALA A 95 23.10 21.39 25.66
CA ALA A 95 24.17 22.39 25.74
C ALA A 95 23.90 23.42 26.86
#